data_AF-A0A2E8Q7V5-F1
#
_entry.id   AF-A0A2E8Q7V5-F1
#
_cell.length_a   1.000
_cell.length_b   1.000
_cell.length_c   1.000
_cell.angle_alpha   90.00
_cell.angle_beta   90.00
_cell.angle_gamma   90.00
#
_symmetry.space_group_name_H-M   'P 1'
#
loop_
_entity.id
_entity.type
_entity.pdbx_description
1 polymer ?
#
loop_
_entity_poly.entity_id
_entity_poly.type
_entity_poly.pdbx_seq_one_letter_code
_entity_poly.pdbx_strand_id
1 'polypeptide(L)'
;MYLTIIYMLGNLIKNNYKRALLATFVFILFLNNVSATSINKLVSTEFVYSFIMYFALFLITFDSFRRNKFIGIYLLATIFFIPPNIFPNYKGLLFPVTYLSFIAYIGFIVSNHIFKIWKKNQVL
;
A
#
# COMPACT_ATOMS: atom_id res chain seq x y z
N MET A 1 8.37 17.26 14.99
CA MET A 1 7.54 16.03 14.92
C MET A 1 6.97 15.82 13.51
N TYR A 2 6.29 16.79 12.90
CA TYR A 2 5.79 16.68 11.53
C TYR A 2 6.87 16.43 10.48
N LEU A 3 7.96 17.21 10.50
CA LEU A 3 9.10 17.03 9.58
C LEU A 3 9.74 15.63 9.69
N THR A 4 9.78 15.06 10.90
CA THR A 4 10.31 13.72 11.15
C THR A 4 9.40 12.63 10.58
N ILE A 5 8.08 12.78 10.70
CA ILE A 5 7.11 11.85 10.09
C ILE A 5 7.19 11.92 8.56
N ILE A 6 7.26 13.13 7.99
CA ILE A 6 7.40 13.34 6.53
C ILE A 6 8.69 12.68 6.02
N TYR A 7 9.80 12.87 6.72
CA TYR A 7 11.07 12.25 6.36
C TYR A 7 11.01 10.71 6.41
N MET A 8 10.38 10.15 7.45
CA MET A 8 10.17 8.70 7.57
C MET A 8 9.34 8.14 6.41
N LEU A 9 8.21 8.79 6.08
CA LEU A 9 7.36 8.39 4.96
C LEU A 9 8.08 8.54 3.61
N GLY A 10 8.87 9.60 3.43
CA GLY A 10 9.71 9.77 2.25
C GLY A 10 10.73 8.64 2.08
N ASN A 11 11.34 8.19 3.18
CA ASN A 11 12.25 7.03 3.16
C ASN A 11 11.53 5.72 2.84
N LEU A 12 10.29 5.54 3.32
CA LEU A 12 9.47 4.37 2.97
C LEU A 12 9.27 4.30 1.45
N ILE A 13 8.91 5.42 0.82
CA ILE A 13 8.72 5.51 -0.63
C ILE A 13 10.03 5.22 -1.35
N LYS A 14 11.09 5.96 -1.01
CA LYS A 14 12.42 5.84 -1.66
C LYS A 14 12.97 4.41 -1.64
N ASN A 15 12.70 3.67 -0.57
CA ASN A 15 13.22 2.33 -0.40
C ASN A 15 12.43 1.25 -1.15
N ASN A 16 11.16 1.50 -1.47
CA ASN A 16 10.26 0.46 -1.99
C ASN A 16 9.66 0.79 -3.37
N TYR A 17 9.85 2.00 -3.89
CA TYR A 17 9.17 2.47 -5.11
C TYR A 17 9.34 1.53 -6.32
N LYS A 18 10.55 1.02 -6.61
CA LYS A 18 10.77 0.14 -7.77
C LYS A 18 9.94 -1.14 -7.69
N ARG A 19 9.94 -1.78 -6.51
CA ARG A 19 9.21 -3.03 -6.27
C ARG A 19 7.70 -2.78 -6.27
N ALA A 20 7.26 -1.70 -5.62
CA ALA A 20 5.86 -1.30 -5.59
C ALA A 20 5.32 -1.00 -6.99
N LEU A 21 6.10 -0.29 -7.81
CA LEU A 21 5.75 0.03 -9.18
C LEU A 21 5.59 -1.25 -10.01
N LEU A 22 6.58 -2.14 -9.97
CA LEU A 22 6.50 -3.45 -10.65
C LEU A 22 5.27 -4.25 -10.22
N ALA A 23 5.05 -4.39 -8.91
CA ALA A 23 3.92 -5.14 -8.36
C ALA A 23 2.58 -4.54 -8.78
N THR A 24 2.47 -3.21 -8.79
CA THR A 24 1.27 -2.49 -9.24
C THR A 24 0.97 -2.80 -10.70
N PHE A 25 1.97 -2.73 -11.57
CA PHE A 25 1.82 -3.09 -12.99
C PHE A 25 1.36 -4.54 -13.16
N VAL A 26 2.05 -5.49 -12.52
CA VAL A 26 1.67 -6.92 -12.60
C VAL A 26 0.26 -7.15 -12.06
N PHE A 27 -0.09 -6.53 -10.94
CA PHE A 27 -1.40 -6.69 -10.31
C PHE A 27 -2.52 -6.13 -11.18
N ILE A 28 -2.33 -4.94 -11.77
CA ILE A 28 -3.33 -4.34 -12.65
C ILE A 28 -3.49 -5.14 -13.95
N LEU A 29 -2.40 -5.69 -14.51
CA LEU A 29 -2.48 -6.60 -15.65
C LEU A 29 -3.24 -7.88 -15.29
N PHE A 30 -2.98 -8.45 -14.12
CA PHE A 30 -3.72 -9.60 -13.59
C PHE A 30 -5.22 -9.30 -13.46
N LEU A 31 -5.56 -8.13 -12.91
CA LEU A 31 -6.95 -7.69 -12.77
C LEU A 31 -7.64 -7.44 -14.13
N ASN A 32 -6.93 -6.93 -15.13
CA ASN A 32 -7.55 -6.49 -16.38
C ASN A 32 -7.68 -7.58 -17.46
N ASN A 33 -7.40 -8.84 -17.15
CA ASN A 33 -7.56 -10.04 -18.01
C ASN A 33 -7.45 -9.69 -19.52
N VAL A 34 -6.19 -9.65 -19.99
CA VAL A 34 -5.61 -9.01 -21.19
C VAL A 34 -6.41 -9.05 -22.52
N SER A 35 -7.48 -9.83 -22.63
CA SER A 35 -8.27 -10.03 -23.84
C SER A 35 -9.30 -8.94 -24.18
N ALA A 36 -9.62 -7.98 -23.30
CA ALA A 36 -10.74 -7.05 -23.51
C ALA A 36 -10.45 -5.54 -23.27
N THR A 37 -9.20 -5.15 -23.05
CA THR A 37 -8.84 -3.75 -22.76
C THR A 37 -8.45 -2.98 -24.01
N SER A 38 -9.28 -2.00 -24.40
CA SER A 38 -8.89 -0.96 -25.36
C SER A 38 -7.84 -0.03 -24.75
N ILE A 39 -6.93 0.50 -25.57
CA ILE A 39 -5.88 1.45 -25.17
C ILE A 39 -6.48 2.65 -24.40
N ASN A 40 -7.70 3.08 -24.77
CA ASN A 40 -8.42 4.17 -24.11
C ASN A 40 -8.74 3.89 -22.62
N LYS A 41 -8.88 2.62 -22.20
CA LYS A 41 -9.09 2.28 -20.78
C LYS A 41 -7.82 2.45 -19.93
N LEU A 42 -6.63 2.28 -20.52
CA LEU A 42 -5.35 2.42 -19.82
C LEU A 42 -4.98 3.87 -19.52
N VAL A 43 -5.59 4.83 -20.22
CA VAL A 43 -5.38 6.28 -20.03
C VAL A 43 -6.56 6.92 -19.27
N SER A 44 -7.55 6.13 -18.86
CA SER A 44 -8.72 6.62 -18.15
C SER A 44 -8.36 7.14 -16.75
N THR A 45 -9.12 8.12 -16.26
CA THR A 45 -8.97 8.66 -14.91
C THR A 45 -9.14 7.57 -13.84
N GLU A 46 -10.06 6.61 -14.06
CA GLU A 46 -10.30 5.47 -13.19
C GLU A 46 -9.07 4.56 -13.06
N PHE A 47 -8.37 4.33 -14.18
CA PHE A 47 -7.12 3.58 -14.18
C PHE A 47 -6.05 4.31 -13.37
N VAL A 48 -5.90 5.63 -13.55
CA VAL A 48 -4.92 6.43 -12.80
C VAL A 48 -5.17 6.38 -11.29
N TYR A 49 -6.42 6.54 -10.86
CA TYR A 49 -6.77 6.43 -9.43
C TYR A 49 -6.48 5.04 -8.86
N SER A 50 -6.83 3.98 -9.61
CA SER A 50 -6.55 2.60 -9.21
C SER A 50 -5.04 2.36 -9.13
N PHE A 51 -4.27 2.87 -10.09
CA PHE A 51 -2.82 2.75 -10.10
C PHE A 51 -2.19 3.42 -8.87
N ILE A 52 -2.56 4.66 -8.56
CA ILE A 52 -2.05 5.39 -7.40
C ILE A 52 -2.40 4.65 -6.10
N MET A 53 -3.63 4.15 -5.99
CA MET A 53 -4.10 3.41 -4.82
C MET A 53 -3.29 2.13 -4.60
N TYR A 54 -3.23 1.25 -5.61
CA TYR A 54 -2.46 0.00 -5.50
C TYR A 54 -0.97 0.25 -5.29
N PHE A 55 -0.41 1.27 -5.93
CA PHE A 55 0.98 1.67 -5.71
C PHE A 55 1.25 2.04 -4.24
N ALA A 56 0.38 2.83 -3.62
CA ALA A 56 0.51 3.17 -2.20
C ALA A 56 0.41 1.93 -1.29
N LEU A 57 -0.50 1.00 -1.59
CA LEU A 57 -0.67 -0.23 -0.82
C LEU A 57 0.55 -1.16 -0.97
N PHE A 58 1.10 -1.31 -2.17
CA PHE A 58 2.30 -2.11 -2.37
C PHE A 58 3.54 -1.49 -1.71
N LEU A 59 3.66 -0.15 -1.69
CA LEU A 59 4.72 0.54 -0.95
C LEU A 59 4.71 0.16 0.54
N ILE A 60 3.54 0.23 1.17
CA ILE A 60 3.37 -0.08 2.59
C ILE A 60 3.60 -1.58 2.85
N THR A 61 3.11 -2.44 1.96
CA THR A 61 3.26 -3.90 2.05
C THR A 61 4.74 -4.32 1.95
N PHE A 62 5.52 -3.71 1.05
CA PHE A 62 6.94 -4.03 0.95
C PHE A 62 7.75 -3.50 2.14
N ASP A 63 7.38 -2.36 2.70
CA ASP A 63 7.96 -1.91 3.97
C ASP A 63 7.67 -2.91 5.11
N SER A 64 6.43 -3.40 5.20
CA SER A 64 6.05 -4.35 6.26
C SER A 64 6.77 -5.69 6.11
N PHE A 65 6.98 -6.20 4.90
CA PHE A 65 7.81 -7.39 4.67
C PHE A 65 9.23 -7.26 5.22
N ARG A 66 9.83 -6.06 5.17
CA ARG A 66 11.17 -5.82 5.72
C ARG A 66 11.19 -5.80 7.24
N ARG A 67 10.07 -5.43 7.89
CA ARG A 67 9.95 -5.35 9.36
C ARG A 67 9.48 -6.66 9.98
N ASN A 68 8.47 -7.28 9.38
CA ASN A 68 7.89 -8.53 9.82
C ASN A 68 7.20 -9.23 8.64
N LYS A 69 7.70 -10.41 8.27
CA LYS A 69 7.18 -11.21 7.15
C LYS A 69 5.68 -11.53 7.29
N PHE A 70 5.20 -11.86 8.48
CA PHE A 70 3.80 -12.22 8.72
C PHE A 70 2.87 -11.03 8.50
N ILE A 71 3.25 -9.84 8.97
CA ILE A 71 2.51 -8.60 8.71
C ILE A 71 2.49 -8.29 7.20
N GLY A 72 3.62 -8.51 6.52
CA GLY A 72 3.71 -8.39 5.06
C GLY A 72 2.74 -9.30 4.32
N ILE A 73 2.72 -10.59 4.66
CA ILE A 73 1.79 -11.56 4.06
C ILE A 73 0.34 -11.17 4.31
N TYR A 74 0.01 -10.77 5.54
CA TYR A 74 -1.33 -10.33 5.91
C TYR A 74 -1.77 -9.11 5.08
N LEU A 75 -0.96 -8.04 5.05
CA LEU A 75 -1.28 -6.83 4.29
C LEU A 75 -1.40 -7.14 2.80
N LEU A 76 -0.52 -7.96 2.24
CA LEU A 76 -0.60 -8.40 0.85
C LEU A 76 -1.91 -9.13 0.56
N ALA A 77 -2.34 -10.05 1.43
CA ALA A 77 -3.60 -10.77 1.26
C ALA A 77 -4.81 -9.80 1.27
N THR A 78 -4.80 -8.79 2.14
CA THR A 78 -5.90 -7.82 2.22
C THR A 78 -6.00 -6.91 0.99
N ILE A 79 -4.95 -6.76 0.16
CA ILE A 79 -5.05 -5.99 -1.09
C ILE A 79 -6.11 -6.59 -2.04
N PHE A 80 -6.26 -7.92 -2.03
CA PHE A 80 -7.27 -8.62 -2.85
C PHE A 80 -8.71 -8.38 -2.37
N PHE A 81 -8.92 -7.82 -1.17
CA PHE A 81 -10.24 -7.47 -0.65
C PHE A 81 -10.74 -6.11 -1.14
N ILE A 82 -9.85 -5.28 -1.71
CA ILE A 82 -10.28 -4.09 -2.44
C ILE A 82 -10.96 -4.60 -3.69
N PRO A 83 -12.26 -4.33 -3.87
CA PRO A 83 -12.97 -4.83 -5.03
C PRO A 83 -12.25 -4.27 -6.26
N PRO A 84 -11.68 -5.13 -7.11
CA PRO A 84 -11.48 -4.69 -8.46
C PRO A 84 -12.89 -4.51 -9.04
N ASN A 85 -13.07 -3.69 -10.07
CA ASN A 85 -14.33 -3.57 -10.79
C ASN A 85 -14.84 -4.92 -11.42
N ILE A 86 -14.29 -6.07 -11.02
CA ILE A 86 -14.39 -7.42 -11.61
C ILE A 86 -15.38 -8.34 -10.88
N PHE A 87 -15.64 -8.14 -9.58
CA PHE A 87 -16.62 -8.94 -8.83
C PHE A 87 -17.81 -8.08 -8.37
N PRO A 88 -18.76 -7.75 -9.27
CA PRO A 88 -19.91 -6.91 -8.94
C PRO A 88 -20.74 -7.46 -7.76
N ASN A 89 -20.75 -8.79 -7.56
CA ASN A 89 -21.50 -9.47 -6.50
C ASN A 89 -20.81 -9.42 -5.11
N TYR A 90 -19.52 -9.09 -5.06
CA TYR A 90 -18.74 -8.91 -3.82
C TYR A 90 -18.32 -7.45 -3.62
N LYS A 91 -18.96 -6.52 -4.34
CA LYS A 91 -18.70 -5.09 -4.23
C LYS A 91 -18.79 -4.64 -2.78
N GLY A 92 -17.63 -4.43 -2.18
CA GLY A 92 -17.50 -3.49 -1.08
C GLY A 92 -17.78 -4.01 0.33
N LEU A 93 -17.73 -5.32 0.61
CA LEU A 93 -17.90 -5.79 2.01
C LEU A 93 -16.58 -5.87 2.80
N LEU A 94 -15.50 -6.30 2.17
CA LEU A 94 -14.22 -6.53 2.86
C LEU A 94 -13.16 -5.44 2.62
N PHE A 95 -13.42 -4.45 1.76
CA PHE A 95 -12.52 -3.29 1.59
C PHE A 95 -12.18 -2.56 2.90
N PRO A 96 -13.09 -2.47 3.92
CA PRO A 96 -12.76 -1.80 5.16
C PRO A 96 -11.61 -2.51 5.89
N VAL A 97 -11.52 -3.83 5.75
CA VAL A 97 -10.44 -4.64 6.34
C VAL A 97 -9.10 -4.17 5.77
N THR A 98 -9.01 -3.93 4.46
CA THR A 98 -7.78 -3.41 3.85
C THR A 98 -7.45 -2.03 4.42
N TYR A 99 -8.36 -1.05 4.35
CA TYR A 99 -8.03 0.30 4.81
C TYR A 99 -7.68 0.35 6.31
N LEU A 100 -8.43 -0.35 7.16
CA LEU A 100 -8.14 -0.40 8.60
C LEU A 100 -6.79 -1.06 8.88
N SER A 101 -6.45 -2.15 8.18
CA SER A 101 -5.17 -2.85 8.35
C SER A 101 -3.99 -1.95 7.99
N PHE A 102 -4.10 -1.23 6.87
CA PHE A 102 -3.05 -0.34 6.39
C PHE A 102 -2.91 0.91 7.28
N ILE A 103 -4.02 1.50 7.72
CA ILE A 103 -4.00 2.62 8.68
C ILE A 103 -3.37 2.19 10.00
N ALA A 104 -3.76 1.01 10.53
CA ALA A 104 -3.19 0.47 11.76
C ALA A 104 -1.67 0.23 11.63
N TYR A 105 -1.22 -0.31 10.49
CA TYR A 105 0.21 -0.48 10.24
C TYR A 105 0.96 0.85 10.17
N ILE A 106 0.42 1.85 9.46
CA ILE A 106 1.01 3.20 9.42
C ILE A 106 1.09 3.80 10.84
N GLY A 107 0.01 3.72 11.60
CA GLY A 107 -0.02 4.17 13.00
C GLY A 107 1.04 3.48 13.83
N PHE A 108 1.20 2.17 13.70
CA PHE A 108 2.24 1.41 14.39
C PHE A 108 3.66 1.89 14.05
N ILE A 109 3.99 2.06 12.76
CA ILE A 109 5.34 2.50 12.38
C ILE A 109 5.63 3.94 12.80
N VAL A 110 4.64 4.83 12.73
CA VAL A 110 4.75 6.22 13.19
C VAL A 110 4.98 6.26 14.70
N SER A 111 4.14 5.57 15.47
CA SER A 111 4.26 5.49 16.93
C SER A 111 5.62 4.94 17.36
N ASN A 112 6.08 3.86 16.73
CA ASN A 112 7.38 3.26 17.04
C ASN A 112 8.55 4.20 16.68
N HIS A 113 8.45 4.95 15.58
CA HIS A 113 9.47 5.92 15.20
C HIS A 113 9.54 7.09 16.19
N ILE A 114 8.39 7.66 16.57
CA ILE A 114 8.32 8.75 17.56
C ILE A 114 8.86 8.27 18.91
N PHE A 115 8.47 7.08 19.36
CA PHE A 115 8.96 6.50 20.61
C PHE A 115 10.49 6.34 20.62
N LYS A 116 11.08 5.87 19.51
CA LYS A 116 12.55 5.75 19.40
C LYS A 116 13.26 7.10 19.49
N ILE A 117 12.71 8.14 18.88
CA ILE A 117 13.25 9.50 18.97
C ILE A 117 13.16 10.01 20.41
N TRP A 118 11.99 9.90 21.03
CA TRP A 118 11.79 10.30 22.42
C TRP A 118 12.78 9.59 23.34
N LYS A 119 12.90 8.27 23.24
CA LYS A 119 13.84 7.47 24.04
C LYS A 119 15.29 7.92 23.84
N LYS A 120 15.70 8.19 22.60
CA LYS A 120 17.06 8.67 22.30
C LYS A 120 17.36 10.02 22.98
N ASN A 121 16.37 10.91 23.01
CA ASN A 121 16.51 12.23 23.62
C ASN A 121 16.50 12.20 25.15
N GLN A 122 16.10 11.09 25.78
CA GLN A 122 16.14 10.92 27.25
C GLN A 122 17.48 10.35 27.75
N VAL A 123 18.30 9.79 26.85
CA VAL A 123 19.59 9.15 27.16
C VAL A 123 20.77 10.12 26.90
N LEU A 124 20.49 11.30 26.37
CA LEU A 124 21.39 12.44 26.21
C LEU A 124 21.09 13.48 27.30
#